data_AF-A0A9J6F6L9-F1
#
_entry.id   AF-A0A9J6F6L9-F1
#
_cell.length_a   1.000
_cell.length_b   1.000
_cell.length_c   1.000
_cell.angle_alpha   90.00
_cell.angle_beta   90.00
_cell.angle_gamma   90.00
#
_symmetry.space_group_name_H-M   'P 1'
#
loop_
_entity.id
_entity.type
_entity.pdbx_description
1 polymer ?
#
loop_
_entity_poly.entity_id
_entity_poly.type
_entity_poly.pdbx_seq_one_letter_code
_entity_poly.pdbx_strand_id
1 'polypeptide(L)'
;MLRTNTCLEMVRKLLSGGSLVSEQLARNAAKVFPNLINLRCIYGLSEGMGINCSPGVDEINFTDIGVPPPNAQLKVNFSLTSDTNNFLVHVDHSLLGHAFA
;
A
#
# COMPACT_ATOMS: atom_id res chain seq x y z
N MET A 1 5.90 19.77 -14.67
CA MET A 1 5.09 18.67 -15.24
C MET A 1 4.22 19.26 -16.35
N LEU A 2 4.40 18.83 -17.60
CA LEU A 2 3.58 19.32 -18.72
C LEU A 2 2.18 18.69 -18.60
N ARG A 3 1.11 19.50 -18.61
CA ARG A 3 -0.27 18.98 -18.60
C ARG A 3 -0.73 18.77 -20.03
N THR A 4 -0.92 17.52 -20.41
CA THR A 4 -1.33 17.15 -21.79
C THR A 4 -2.84 17.02 -21.95
N ASN A 5 -3.62 17.10 -20.86
CA ASN A 5 -5.07 16.83 -20.84
C ASN A 5 -5.46 15.48 -21.47
N THR A 6 -4.53 14.53 -21.55
CA THR A 6 -4.76 13.23 -22.16
C THR A 6 -5.41 12.29 -21.15
N CYS A 7 -6.54 11.74 -21.54
CA CYS A 7 -7.18 10.63 -20.84
C CYS A 7 -6.50 9.31 -21.23
N LEU A 8 -6.16 8.47 -20.25
CA LEU A 8 -5.49 7.19 -20.48
C LEU A 8 -6.49 6.04 -20.27
N GLU A 9 -7.41 5.90 -21.21
CA GLU A 9 -8.57 4.98 -21.13
C GLU A 9 -8.17 3.49 -21.03
N MET A 10 -6.98 3.13 -21.47
CA MET A 10 -6.47 1.75 -21.41
C MET A 10 -5.92 1.37 -20.04
N VAL A 11 -5.63 2.34 -19.17
CA VAL A 11 -5.07 2.08 -17.85
C VAL A 11 -6.19 1.64 -16.91
N ARG A 12 -6.13 0.38 -16.49
CA ARG A 12 -7.11 -0.25 -15.61
C ARG A 12 -6.63 -0.42 -14.18
N LYS A 13 -5.31 -0.50 -13.97
CA LYS A 13 -4.70 -0.81 -12.67
C LYS A 13 -3.59 0.18 -12.36
N LEU A 14 -3.64 0.76 -11.17
CA LEU A 14 -2.59 1.62 -10.62
C LEU A 14 -2.09 1.01 -9.31
N LEU A 15 -0.77 1.03 -9.15
CA LEU A 15 -0.10 0.63 -7.92
C LEU A 15 0.67 1.83 -7.40
N SER A 16 0.54 2.09 -6.11
CA SER A 16 1.28 3.12 -5.39
C SER A 16 1.90 2.51 -4.14
N GLY A 17 3.15 2.86 -3.87
CA GLY A 17 3.90 2.34 -2.72
C GLY A 17 4.94 3.33 -2.25
N GLY A 18 5.52 3.05 -1.08
CA GLY A 18 6.56 3.88 -0.46
C GLY A 18 6.06 5.17 0.20
N SER A 19 4.75 5.48 0.09
CA SER A 19 4.11 6.59 0.81
C SER A 19 2.61 6.36 0.93
N LEU A 20 1.95 7.16 1.77
CA LEU A 20 0.50 7.20 1.88
C LEU A 20 -0.11 7.87 0.64
N VAL A 21 -1.15 7.24 0.08
CA VAL A 21 -1.97 7.86 -0.96
C VAL A 21 -3.06 8.70 -0.29
N SER A 22 -3.09 9.99 -0.62
CA SER A 22 -4.16 10.86 -0.15
C SER A 22 -5.44 10.63 -0.95
N GLU A 23 -6.58 10.86 -0.32
CA GLU A 23 -7.88 10.80 -0.97
C GLU A 23 -7.97 11.74 -2.18
N GLN A 24 -7.36 12.92 -2.09
CA GLN A 24 -7.31 13.87 -3.19
C GLN A 24 -6.54 13.31 -4.40
N LEU A 25 -5.46 12.58 -4.17
CA LEU A 25 -4.71 11.92 -5.23
C LEU A 25 -5.53 10.79 -5.86
N ALA A 26 -6.21 9.97 -5.04
CA ALA A 26 -7.09 8.91 -5.53
C ALA A 26 -8.23 9.46 -6.41
N ARG A 27 -8.88 10.54 -5.98
CA ARG A 27 -9.95 11.21 -6.74
C ARG A 27 -9.44 11.79 -8.06
N ASN A 28 -8.23 12.34 -8.08
CA ASN A 28 -7.62 12.86 -9.30
C ASN A 28 -7.22 11.73 -10.26
N ALA A 29 -6.70 10.62 -9.74
CA ALA A 29 -6.38 9.45 -10.54
C ALA A 29 -7.64 8.91 -11.25
N ALA A 30 -8.76 8.77 -10.53
CA ALA A 30 -10.02 8.31 -11.13
C ALA A 30 -10.52 9.21 -12.29
N LYS A 31 -10.19 10.51 -12.29
CA LYS A 31 -10.55 11.43 -13.40
C LYS A 31 -9.65 11.26 -14.63
N VAL A 32 -8.37 10.95 -14.43
CA VAL A 32 -7.39 10.77 -15.52
C VAL A 32 -7.53 9.38 -16.15
N PHE A 33 -7.96 8.40 -15.35
CA PHE A 33 -8.08 7.00 -15.70
C PHE A 33 -9.55 6.56 -15.52
N PRO A 34 -10.45 6.86 -16.48
CA PRO A 34 -11.89 6.66 -16.31
C PRO A 34 -12.29 5.18 -16.21
N ASN A 35 -11.44 4.28 -16.72
CA ASN A 35 -11.65 2.83 -16.67
C ASN A 35 -10.82 2.15 -15.57
N LEU A 36 -10.38 2.92 -14.57
CA LEU A 36 -9.64 2.39 -13.43
C LEU A 36 -10.56 1.46 -12.64
N ILE A 37 -10.20 0.18 -12.57
CA ILE A 37 -10.90 -0.82 -11.75
C ILE A 37 -10.16 -1.09 -10.44
N ASN A 38 -8.93 -0.60 -10.33
CA ASN A 38 -8.04 -0.98 -9.25
C ASN A 38 -7.00 0.12 -8.97
N LEU A 39 -7.03 0.65 -7.75
CA LEU A 39 -6.00 1.55 -7.21
C LEU A 39 -5.47 0.90 -5.93
N ARG A 40 -4.27 0.32 -6.00
CA ARG A 40 -3.68 -0.43 -4.89
C ARG A 40 -2.60 0.37 -4.20
N CYS A 41 -2.73 0.48 -2.88
CA CYS A 41 -1.63 0.91 -2.03
C CYS A 41 -0.88 -0.32 -1.54
N ILE A 42 0.35 -0.48 -1.99
CA ILE A 42 1.25 -1.53 -1.54
C ILE A 42 2.09 -0.99 -0.40
N TYR A 43 2.16 -1.75 0.68
CA TYR A 43 3.06 -1.44 1.79
C TYR A 43 4.34 -2.25 1.62
N GLY A 44 5.48 -1.59 1.76
CA GLY A 44 6.80 -2.18 1.62
C GLY A 44 7.86 -1.28 2.24
N LEU A 45 8.90 -1.90 2.75
CA LEU A 45 10.07 -1.23 3.33
C LEU A 45 11.33 -1.70 2.59
N SER A 46 12.32 -0.83 2.47
CA SER A 46 13.62 -1.20 1.89
C SER A 46 14.28 -2.34 2.67
N GLU A 47 14.15 -2.31 4.00
CA GLU A 47 14.64 -3.33 4.94
C GLU A 47 13.87 -4.65 4.85
N GLY A 48 12.62 -4.61 4.38
CA GLY A 48 11.77 -5.77 4.13
C GLY A 48 12.01 -6.45 2.77
N MET A 49 12.85 -5.86 1.92
CA MET A 49 13.22 -6.36 0.60
C MET A 49 12.00 -6.65 -0.30
N GLY A 50 11.04 -5.72 -0.37
CA GLY A 50 9.95 -5.78 -1.36
C GLY A 50 8.60 -5.29 -0.86
N ILE A 51 7.55 -5.94 -1.35
CA ILE A 51 6.15 -5.67 -0.99
C ILE A 51 5.81 -6.58 0.20
N ASN A 52 5.50 -5.96 1.33
CA ASN A 52 5.16 -6.62 2.58
C ASN A 52 3.66 -6.83 2.72
N CYS A 53 2.83 -5.95 2.15
CA CYS A 53 1.38 -6.13 2.07
C CYS A 53 0.87 -5.69 0.70
N SER A 54 -0.11 -6.42 0.18
CA SER A 54 -0.87 -5.97 -0.98
C SER A 54 -2.36 -6.26 -0.83
N PRO A 55 -3.24 -5.29 -1.17
CA PRO A 55 -4.69 -5.50 -1.15
C PRO A 55 -5.16 -6.41 -2.28
N GLY A 56 -6.39 -6.90 -2.14
CA GLY A 56 -7.05 -7.76 -3.11
C GLY A 56 -7.09 -7.19 -4.53
N VAL A 57 -7.22 -8.08 -5.51
CA VAL A 57 -7.32 -7.68 -6.91
C VAL A 57 -8.74 -7.19 -7.18
N ASP A 58 -8.88 -6.12 -7.96
CA ASP A 58 -10.14 -5.58 -8.48
C ASP A 58 -10.99 -4.74 -7.50
N GLU A 59 -10.34 -4.13 -6.49
CA GLU A 59 -10.95 -3.05 -5.69
C GLU A 59 -10.20 -1.71 -5.84
N ILE A 60 -10.94 -0.59 -5.80
CA ILE A 60 -10.37 0.75 -5.66
C ILE A 60 -10.38 1.09 -4.17
N ASN A 61 -9.34 0.64 -3.47
CA ASN A 61 -9.19 0.87 -2.04
C ASN A 61 -7.75 1.30 -1.74
N PHE A 62 -7.59 2.59 -1.45
CA PHE A 62 -6.29 3.20 -1.14
C PHE A 62 -6.02 3.31 0.36
N THR A 63 -7.01 2.97 1.20
CA THR A 63 -6.90 2.95 2.66
C THR A 63 -6.50 1.58 3.19
N ASP A 64 -6.77 0.53 2.42
CA ASP A 64 -6.38 -0.84 2.73
C ASP A 64 -5.06 -1.20 2.05
N ILE A 65 -4.10 -1.64 2.85
CA ILE A 65 -2.79 -2.15 2.38
C ILE A 65 -2.80 -3.66 2.16
N GLY A 66 -3.90 -4.32 2.52
CA GLY A 66 -4.13 -5.74 2.33
C GLY A 66 -3.41 -6.65 3.30
N VAL A 67 -3.11 -7.85 2.80
CA VAL A 67 -2.58 -8.96 3.60
C VAL A 67 -1.12 -9.23 3.24
N PRO A 68 -0.33 -9.81 4.17
CA PRO A 68 1.02 -10.28 3.87
C PRO A 68 1.04 -11.34 2.77
N PRO A 69 2.17 -11.47 2.04
CA PRO A 69 2.38 -12.60 1.16
C PRO A 69 2.46 -13.91 1.96
N PRO A 70 2.23 -15.08 1.32
CA PRO A 70 2.16 -16.38 2.02
C PRO A 70 3.39 -16.76 2.86
N ASN A 71 4.55 -16.16 2.58
CA ASN A 71 5.83 -16.43 3.25
C ASN A 71 6.26 -15.32 4.23
N ALA A 72 5.38 -14.37 4.56
CA ALA A 72 5.69 -13.31 5.51
C ALA A 72 4.67 -13.27 6.65
N GLN A 73 5.14 -12.87 7.83
CA GLN A 73 4.29 -12.58 8.96
C GLN A 73 4.47 -11.11 9.36
N LEU A 74 3.34 -10.42 9.51
CA LEU A 74 3.23 -9.11 10.12
C LEU A 74 2.73 -9.24 11.55
N LYS A 75 3.40 -8.56 12.46
CA LYS A 75 2.95 -8.44 13.85
C LYS A 75 2.88 -6.98 14.25
N VAL A 76 1.73 -6.57 14.80
CA VAL A 76 1.53 -5.22 15.34
C VAL A 76 1.62 -5.31 16.87
N ASN A 77 2.64 -4.68 17.44
CA ASN A 77 2.83 -4.60 18.88
C ASN A 77 2.44 -3.20 19.37
N PHE A 78 1.61 -3.15 20.40
CA PHE A 78 1.23 -1.91 21.08
C PHE A 78 2.04 -1.80 22.36
N SER A 79 2.79 -0.71 22.51
CA SER A 79 3.47 -0.37 23.76
C SER A 79 2.93 0.95 24.31
N LEU A 80 2.59 0.92 25.61
CA LEU A 80 2.22 2.10 26.37
C LEU A 80 3.52 2.74 26.87
N THR A 81 3.74 4.01 26.53
CA THR A 81 4.83 4.77 27.13
C THR A 81 4.28 5.51 28.35
N SER A 82 5.02 5.47 29.46
CA SER A 82 4.61 6.11 30.73
C SER A 82 4.56 7.63 30.68
N ASP A 83 5.24 8.22 29.69
CA ASP A 83 5.58 9.64 29.69
C ASP A 83 4.65 10.48 28.80
N THR A 84 3.83 9.81 27.98
CA THR A 84 2.79 10.47 27.17
C THR A 84 1.60 9.51 27.05
N ASN A 85 0.37 10.02 27.04
CA ASN A 85 -0.83 9.24 26.69
C ASN A 85 -0.84 8.78 25.20
N ASN A 86 0.33 8.53 24.61
CA ASN A 86 0.53 8.11 23.24
C ASN A 86 0.81 6.60 23.19
N PHE A 87 0.16 5.94 22.25
CA PHE A 87 0.45 4.55 21.90
C PHE A 87 1.59 4.54 20.89
N LEU A 88 2.66 3.80 21.19
CA LEU A 88 3.64 3.43 20.19
C LEU A 88 3.19 2.13 19.52
N VAL A 89 3.15 2.15 18.20
CA VAL A 89 2.81 1.00 17.38
C VAL A 89 4.09 0.54 16.67
N HIS A 90 4.59 -0.62 17.05
CA HIS A 90 5.73 -1.26 16.38
C HIS A 90 5.19 -2.33 15.43
N VAL A 91 5.62 -2.29 14.17
CA VAL A 91 5.27 -3.30 13.17
C VAL A 91 6.52 -4.14 12.87
N ASP A 92 6.51 -5.38 13.34
CA ASP A 92 7.60 -6.33 13.06
C ASP A 92 7.28 -7.13 11.79
N HIS A 93 8.29 -7.27 10.94
CA HIS A 93 8.24 -8.06 9.72
C HIS A 93 9.18 -9.24 9.86
N SER A 94 8.67 -10.45 9.66
CA SER A 94 9.50 -11.65 9.58
C SER A 94 9.20 -12.42 8.30
N LEU A 95 10.25 -12.74 7.55
CA LEU A 95 10.17 -13.69 6.45
C LEU A 95 10.23 -15.08 7.06
N LEU A 96 9.18 -15.87 6.85
CA LEU A 96 9.17 -17.28 7.23
C LEU A 96 10.16 -17.96 6.28
N GLY A 97 11.34 -18.29 6.80
CA GLY A 97 12.50 -18.72 6.01
C GLY A 97 12.22 -19.92 5.11
N HIS A 98 11.84 -19.64 3.87
CA HIS A 98 12.16 -20.39 2.67
C HIS A 98 12.36 -19.34 1.58
N ALA A 99 13.63 -19.05 1.31
CA ALA A 99 14.03 -18.20 0.20
C ALA A 99 13.40 -18.73 -1.10
N PHE A 100 12.92 -17.79 -1.91
CA PHE A 100 12.41 -17.98 -3.26
C PHE A 100 13.15 -19.11 -4.00
N ALA A 101 12.39 -20.13 -4.44
CA ALA A 101 12.80 -21.08 -5.47
C ALA A 101 12.43 -20.53 -6.85
#